data_AF-A0A661JK33-F1
#
_entry.id   AF-A0A661JK33-F1
#
_cell.length_a   1.000
_cell.length_b   1.000
_cell.length_c   1.000
_cell.angle_alpha   90.00
_cell.angle_beta   90.00
_cell.angle_gamma   90.00
#
_symmetry.space_group_name_H-M   'P 1'
#
loop_
_entity.id
_entity.type
_entity.pdbx_description
1 polymer ?
#
loop_
_entity_poly.entity_id
_entity_poly.type
_entity_poly.pdbx_seq_one_letter_code
_entity_poly.pdbx_strand_id
1 'polypeptide(L)'
;MIVNEEKCTGCGLCAEACPLGAIEISGEKARIDPSLCVNCQACLKVCPQDALSLEEAPLEGRVRCDACPIGCQIPEGRTGACQRFVNKGGTLHRVIPLHDFSDVQEIVGPEPEEVIRRPLITGIGAGTTYPDPKPAPWIVRGEVGGVEVVTVVTEAPLSY
;
A
#
# COMPACT_ATOMS: atom_id res chain seq x y z
N MET A 1 17.36 -7.06 0.08
CA MET A 1 17.08 -7.59 1.45
C MET A 1 17.91 -8.83 1.64
N ILE A 2 18.58 -8.98 2.77
CA ILE A 2 19.56 -10.03 3.03
C ILE A 2 19.06 -10.92 4.17
N VAL A 3 19.29 -12.23 4.06
CA VAL A 3 18.96 -13.22 5.09
C VAL A 3 20.25 -13.68 5.77
N ASN A 4 20.31 -13.58 7.09
CA ASN A 4 21.34 -14.22 7.90
C ASN A 4 20.97 -15.70 8.10
N GLU A 5 21.71 -16.60 7.45
CA GLU A 5 21.42 -18.03 7.47
C GLU A 5 21.63 -18.68 8.83
N GLU A 6 22.51 -18.16 9.67
CA GLU A 6 22.76 -18.69 11.03
C GLU A 6 21.59 -18.42 11.97
N LYS A 7 21.00 -17.22 11.87
CA LYS A 7 19.83 -16.83 12.68
C LYS A 7 18.51 -17.32 12.11
N CYS A 8 18.42 -17.54 10.79
CA CYS A 8 17.19 -17.93 10.15
C CYS A 8 16.79 -19.36 10.55
N THR A 9 15.62 -19.52 11.16
CA THR A 9 15.07 -20.83 11.56
C THR A 9 14.13 -21.44 10.53
N GLY A 10 13.86 -20.75 9.41
CA GLY A 10 12.94 -21.24 8.38
C GLY A 10 11.46 -21.20 8.76
N CYS A 11 11.08 -20.51 9.84
CA CYS A 11 9.70 -20.54 10.38
C CYS A 11 8.58 -20.00 9.46
N GLY A 12 8.89 -19.33 8.35
CA GLY A 12 7.88 -18.91 7.37
C GLY A 12 7.16 -17.59 7.64
N LEU A 13 7.22 -17.03 8.85
CA LEU A 13 6.49 -15.80 9.21
C LEU A 13 6.78 -14.60 8.27
N CYS A 14 8.03 -14.47 7.80
CA CYS A 14 8.40 -13.43 6.86
C CYS A 14 7.76 -13.62 5.46
N ALA A 15 7.56 -14.87 5.03
CA ALA A 15 6.90 -15.21 3.78
C ALA A 15 5.41 -14.86 3.84
N GLU A 16 4.73 -15.23 4.93
CA GLU A 16 3.32 -14.88 5.16
C GLU A 16 3.11 -13.35 5.23
N ALA A 17 4.02 -12.64 5.89
CA ALA A 17 3.93 -11.18 6.02
C ALA A 17 4.31 -10.42 4.74
N CYS A 18 4.82 -11.06 3.69
CA CYS A 18 5.27 -10.39 2.49
C CYS A 18 4.07 -10.07 1.56
N PRO A 19 3.65 -8.80 1.41
CA PRO A 19 2.46 -8.46 0.61
C PRO A 19 2.66 -8.63 -0.90
N LEU A 20 3.89 -8.92 -1.35
CA LEU A 20 4.25 -9.12 -2.75
C LEU A 20 4.67 -10.56 -3.06
N GLY A 21 4.60 -11.47 -2.07
CA GLY A 21 5.04 -12.86 -2.24
C GLY A 21 6.51 -12.99 -2.64
N ALA A 22 7.36 -12.04 -2.25
CA ALA A 22 8.77 -12.01 -2.63
C ALA A 22 9.67 -12.96 -1.82
N ILE A 23 9.11 -13.70 -0.86
CA ILE A 23 9.86 -14.54 0.07
C ILE A 23 9.27 -15.95 0.06
N GLU A 24 10.13 -16.95 -0.09
CA GLU A 24 9.80 -18.37 -0.01
C GLU A 24 10.69 -19.05 1.03
N ILE A 25 10.26 -20.22 1.53
CA ILE A 25 11.08 -21.08 2.37
C ILE A 25 11.62 -22.23 1.51
N SER A 26 12.94 -22.31 1.39
CA SER A 26 13.63 -23.34 0.63
C SER A 26 14.80 -23.89 1.45
N GLY A 27 14.85 -25.21 1.62
CA GLY A 27 15.90 -25.87 2.40
C GLY A 27 15.99 -25.34 3.84
N GLU A 28 14.85 -25.16 4.51
CA GLU A 28 14.74 -24.65 5.89
C GLU A 28 15.21 -23.20 6.08
N LYS A 29 15.42 -22.44 5.00
CA LYS A 29 15.83 -21.03 5.06
C LYS A 29 14.93 -20.16 4.20
N ALA A 30 14.79 -18.90 4.60
CA ALA A 30 14.13 -17.92 3.76
C ALA A 30 15.01 -17.58 2.53
N ARG A 31 14.38 -17.49 1.37
CA ARG A 31 14.95 -17.00 0.11
C ARG A 31 14.10 -15.84 -0.37
N ILE A 32 14.76 -14.80 -0.87
CA ILE A 32 14.10 -13.57 -1.30
C ILE A 32 14.33 -13.40 -2.80
N ASP A 33 13.25 -13.27 -3.55
CA ASP A 33 13.31 -12.86 -4.95
C ASP A 33 13.56 -11.33 -5.01
N PRO A 34 14.75 -10.88 -5.42
CA PRO A 34 15.04 -9.47 -5.50
C PRO A 34 14.16 -8.76 -6.52
N SER A 35 13.68 -9.44 -7.58
CA SER A 35 12.84 -8.84 -8.62
C SER A 35 11.45 -8.42 -8.11
N LEU A 36 10.96 -9.08 -7.06
CA LEU A 36 9.67 -8.80 -6.41
C LEU A 36 9.81 -7.94 -5.16
N CYS A 37 10.91 -8.11 -4.41
CA CYS A 37 11.10 -7.41 -3.16
C CYS A 37 11.26 -5.90 -3.36
N VAL A 38 10.45 -5.08 -2.70
CA VAL A 38 10.52 -3.61 -2.78
C VAL A 38 11.15 -2.95 -1.54
N ASN A 39 11.82 -3.73 -0.68
CA ASN A 39 12.40 -3.26 0.58
C ASN A 39 11.37 -2.56 1.51
N CYS A 40 10.14 -3.11 1.60
CA CYS A 40 9.07 -2.53 2.44
C CYS A 40 9.18 -2.82 3.95
N GLN A 41 10.16 -3.64 4.35
CA GLN A 41 10.48 -3.90 5.77
C GLN A 41 9.41 -4.65 6.58
N ALA A 42 8.29 -5.08 5.97
CA ALA A 42 7.27 -5.87 6.65
C ALA A 42 7.86 -7.14 7.30
N CYS A 43 8.73 -7.84 6.58
CA CYS A 43 9.40 -9.04 7.05
C CYS A 43 10.35 -8.82 8.23
N LEU A 44 10.93 -7.61 8.38
CA LEU A 44 11.80 -7.27 9.51
C LEU A 44 11.01 -7.26 10.81
N LYS A 45 9.80 -6.70 10.79
CA LYS A 45 8.96 -6.53 11.98
C LYS A 45 8.43 -7.84 12.55
N VAL A 46 8.29 -8.87 11.70
CA VAL A 46 7.70 -10.17 12.09
C VAL A 46 8.74 -11.25 12.36
N CYS A 47 10.03 -10.99 12.09
CA CYS A 47 11.06 -12.00 12.25
C CYS A 47 11.48 -12.09 13.73
N PRO A 48 11.17 -13.17 14.45
CA PRO A 48 11.51 -13.28 15.87
C PRO A 48 13.01 -13.48 16.14
N GLN A 49 13.80 -13.71 15.08
CA GLN A 49 15.23 -13.98 15.16
C GLN A 49 16.11 -12.82 14.69
N ASP A 50 15.50 -11.71 14.24
CA ASP A 50 16.20 -10.60 13.59
C ASP A 50 17.16 -11.10 12.49
N ALA A 51 16.71 -12.09 11.71
CA ALA A 51 17.51 -12.78 10.69
C ALA A 51 17.51 -12.06 9.34
N LEU A 52 16.86 -10.90 9.22
CA LEU A 52 16.69 -10.16 7.98
C LEU A 52 17.30 -8.77 8.12
N SER A 53 17.93 -8.25 7.07
CA SER A 53 18.50 -6.91 7.04
C SER A 53 18.34 -6.22 5.67
N LEU A 54 18.32 -4.89 5.69
CA LEU A 54 18.25 -4.09 4.47
C LEU A 54 19.54 -4.22 3.66
N GLU A 55 19.36 -4.13 2.35
CA GLU A 55 20.46 -3.97 1.41
C GLU A 55 20.55 -2.50 1.05
N GLU A 56 21.68 -1.86 1.33
CA GLU A 56 21.83 -0.40 1.24
C GLU A 56 22.02 0.10 -0.19
N ALA A 57 22.41 -0.77 -1.13
CA ALA A 57 22.67 -0.39 -2.50
C ALA A 57 21.35 -0.04 -3.24
N PRO A 58 21.25 1.16 -3.87
CA PRO A 58 20.14 1.45 -4.75
C PRO A 58 20.19 0.53 -5.97
N LEU A 59 19.15 -0.29 -6.14
CA LEU A 59 19.01 -1.16 -7.29
C LEU A 59 18.59 -0.33 -8.51
N GLU A 60 19.30 -0.50 -9.63
CA GLU A 60 19.03 0.23 -10.88
C GLU A 60 17.56 0.04 -11.36
N GLY A 61 16.99 1.08 -11.97
CA GLY A 61 15.64 1.03 -12.54
C GLY A 61 14.50 1.06 -11.50
N ARG A 62 14.78 1.38 -10.24
CA ARG A 62 13.77 1.49 -9.18
C ARG A 62 13.50 2.92 -8.77
N VAL A 63 12.24 3.20 -8.44
CA VAL A 63 11.81 4.49 -7.92
C VAL A 63 11.53 4.36 -6.43
N ARG A 64 12.11 5.25 -5.63
CA ARG A 64 11.78 5.37 -4.21
C ARG A 64 10.42 6.03 -4.07
N CYS A 65 9.49 5.35 -3.42
CA CYS A 65 8.16 5.85 -3.12
C CYS A 65 8.16 6.75 -1.91
N ASP A 66 7.72 7.98 -2.09
CA ASP A 66 7.57 9.03 -1.08
C ASP A 66 6.12 9.11 -0.55
N ALA A 67 5.23 8.18 -0.91
CA ALA A 67 3.85 8.16 -0.45
C ALA A 67 3.69 7.80 1.04
N CYS A 68 4.67 7.15 1.64
CA CYS A 68 4.66 6.83 3.06
C CYS A 68 6.09 6.81 3.64
N PRO A 69 6.25 6.84 4.97
CA PRO A 69 7.56 6.86 5.61
C PRO A 69 8.45 5.65 5.32
N ILE A 70 7.88 4.52 4.88
CA ILE A 70 8.63 3.29 4.56
C ILE A 70 9.61 3.50 3.41
N GLY A 71 9.27 4.35 2.42
CA GLY A 71 10.23 4.65 1.35
C GLY A 71 10.52 3.48 0.41
N CYS A 72 9.55 2.58 0.12
CA CYS A 72 9.79 1.38 -0.68
C CYS A 72 10.38 1.70 -2.08
N GLN A 73 11.20 0.79 -2.60
CA GLN A 73 11.87 0.94 -3.90
C GLN A 73 11.19 0.04 -4.94
N ILE A 74 10.41 0.65 -5.83
CA ILE A 74 9.50 -0.03 -6.75
C ILE A 74 10.19 -0.25 -8.11
N PRO A 75 10.41 -1.50 -8.55
CA PRO A 75 10.91 -1.81 -9.89
C PRO A 75 9.95 -1.35 -10.99
N GLU A 76 10.49 -1.08 -12.17
CA GLU A 76 9.71 -0.82 -13.38
C GLU A 76 8.63 -1.90 -13.59
N GLY A 77 7.40 -1.47 -13.88
CA GLY A 77 6.25 -2.33 -14.12
C GLY A 77 5.68 -3.04 -12.89
N ARG A 78 6.23 -2.81 -11.69
CA ARG A 78 5.79 -3.43 -10.43
C ARG A 78 5.08 -2.46 -9.52
N THR A 79 4.36 -3.01 -8.54
CA THR A 79 3.70 -2.26 -7.47
C THR A 79 4.59 -2.11 -6.24
N GLY A 80 4.35 -1.05 -5.45
CA GLY A 80 4.83 -0.97 -4.07
C GLY A 80 4.11 -1.97 -3.15
N ALA A 81 4.58 -2.10 -1.91
CA ALA A 81 4.04 -3.07 -0.95
C ALA A 81 2.57 -2.82 -0.56
N CYS A 82 2.14 -1.56 -0.56
CA CYS A 82 0.73 -1.20 -0.36
C CYS A 82 -0.14 -1.46 -1.59
N GLN A 83 0.47 -1.88 -2.71
CA GLN A 83 -0.19 -2.11 -4.01
C GLN A 83 -0.89 -0.88 -4.62
N ARG A 84 -0.68 0.31 -4.02
CA ARG A 84 -1.33 1.56 -4.44
C ARG A 84 -0.69 2.23 -5.65
N PHE A 85 0.62 2.02 -5.82
CA PHE A 85 1.44 2.71 -6.81
C PHE A 85 2.22 1.72 -7.66
N VAL A 86 2.28 1.97 -8.97
CA VAL A 86 3.14 1.27 -9.93
C VAL A 86 4.20 2.23 -10.45
N ASN A 87 5.43 1.74 -10.59
CA ASN A 87 6.47 2.46 -11.33
C ASN A 87 6.28 2.23 -12.84
N LYS A 88 6.03 3.29 -13.60
CA LYS A 88 5.99 3.27 -15.07
C LYS A 88 6.92 4.35 -15.59
N GLY A 89 7.93 3.97 -16.37
CA GLY A 89 8.90 4.89 -16.95
C GLY A 89 9.63 5.75 -15.91
N GLY A 90 9.94 5.18 -14.74
CA GLY A 90 10.60 5.92 -13.66
C GLY A 90 9.69 6.89 -12.88
N THR A 91 8.38 6.85 -13.10
CA THR A 91 7.40 7.68 -12.38
C THR A 91 6.38 6.80 -11.65
N LEU A 92 5.96 7.22 -10.45
CA LEU A 92 4.94 6.50 -9.69
C LEU A 92 3.54 6.93 -10.09
N HIS A 93 2.74 5.97 -10.54
CA HIS A 93 1.33 6.16 -10.88
C HIS A 93 0.44 5.46 -9.84
N ARG A 94 -0.54 6.17 -9.29
CA ARG A 94 -1.58 5.57 -8.45
C ARG A 94 -2.46 4.67 -9.32
N VAL A 95 -2.67 3.43 -8.91
CA VAL A 95 -3.44 2.43 -9.69
C VAL A 95 -4.70 1.93 -8.98
N ILE A 96 -4.89 2.30 -7.72
CA ILE A 96 -6.13 1.97 -7.01
C ILE A 96 -7.27 2.83 -7.56
N PRO A 97 -8.41 2.22 -7.93
CA PRO A 97 -9.58 2.97 -8.37
C PRO A 97 -10.21 3.72 -7.18
N LEU A 98 -11.02 4.72 -7.50
CA LEU A 98 -12.01 5.20 -6.54
C LEU A 98 -13.10 4.15 -6.41
N HIS A 99 -13.57 3.95 -5.19
CA HIS A 99 -14.81 3.23 -5.00
C HIS A 99 -15.98 4.18 -5.15
N ASP A 100 -16.92 3.82 -6.00
CA ASP A 100 -18.16 4.57 -6.18
C ASP A 100 -19.39 3.72 -5.84
N PHE A 101 -20.55 4.32 -5.93
CA PHE A 101 -21.80 3.67 -5.54
C PHE A 101 -22.04 2.35 -6.31
N SER A 102 -21.60 2.26 -7.56
CA SER A 102 -21.77 1.06 -8.38
C SER A 102 -21.09 -0.17 -7.78
N ASP A 103 -20.00 0.01 -7.02
CA ASP A 103 -19.28 -1.09 -6.37
C ASP A 103 -20.09 -1.77 -5.25
N VAL A 104 -21.11 -1.10 -4.70
CA VAL A 104 -21.91 -1.60 -3.58
C VAL A 104 -23.39 -1.76 -3.93
N GLN A 105 -23.78 -1.46 -5.17
CA GLN A 105 -25.18 -1.44 -5.62
C GLN A 105 -25.89 -2.78 -5.39
N GLU A 106 -25.20 -3.92 -5.55
CA GLU A 106 -25.80 -5.24 -5.32
C GLU A 106 -26.14 -5.50 -3.84
N ILE A 107 -25.44 -4.82 -2.92
CA ILE A 107 -25.62 -4.97 -1.48
C ILE A 107 -26.74 -4.04 -0.98
N VAL A 108 -26.75 -2.79 -1.45
CA VAL A 108 -27.65 -1.74 -0.94
C VAL A 108 -28.88 -1.50 -1.82
N GLY A 109 -28.94 -2.15 -2.99
CA GLY A 109 -30.00 -1.99 -3.98
C GLY A 109 -29.79 -0.79 -4.92
N PRO A 110 -30.56 -0.69 -6.01
CA PRO A 110 -30.42 0.35 -7.02
C PRO A 110 -30.86 1.76 -6.56
N GLU A 111 -31.69 1.83 -5.52
CA GLU A 111 -32.27 3.06 -4.95
C GLU A 111 -32.14 2.99 -3.41
N PRO A 112 -30.92 3.17 -2.86
CA PRO A 112 -30.70 3.10 -1.41
C PRO A 112 -31.35 4.28 -0.69
N GLU A 113 -31.59 4.16 0.62
CA GLU A 113 -32.13 5.27 1.41
C GLU A 113 -31.29 6.56 1.31
N GLU A 114 -31.90 7.74 1.49
CA GLU A 114 -31.20 9.02 1.37
C GLU A 114 -29.99 9.12 2.32
N VAL A 115 -30.06 8.47 3.48
CA VAL A 115 -28.97 8.40 4.46
C VAL A 115 -27.68 7.76 3.92
N ILE A 116 -27.80 6.88 2.92
CA ILE A 116 -26.65 6.27 2.23
C ILE A 116 -26.17 7.18 1.10
N ARG A 117 -27.10 7.90 0.44
CA ARG A 117 -26.79 8.79 -0.69
C ARG A 117 -26.17 10.12 -0.26
N ARG A 118 -26.33 10.52 1.00
CA ARG A 118 -25.93 11.84 1.50
C ARG A 118 -25.39 11.79 2.94
N PRO A 119 -24.34 12.58 3.24
CA PRO A 119 -23.60 13.46 2.33
C PRO A 119 -22.77 12.66 1.31
N LEU A 120 -22.47 13.27 0.16
CA LEU A 120 -21.63 12.65 -0.87
C LEU A 120 -20.20 12.48 -0.33
N ILE A 121 -19.88 11.29 0.16
CA ILE A 121 -18.52 10.90 0.57
C ILE A 121 -17.94 10.01 -0.53
N THR A 122 -17.00 10.56 -1.29
CA THR A 122 -16.46 9.93 -2.53
C THR A 122 -14.96 9.74 -2.48
N GLY A 123 -14.32 10.08 -1.37
CA GLY A 123 -12.98 9.64 -1.07
C GLY A 123 -13.06 8.84 0.20
N ILE A 124 -12.75 7.55 0.19
CA ILE A 124 -12.30 6.84 1.40
C ILE A 124 -10.94 6.30 1.00
N GLY A 125 -9.89 6.62 1.76
CA GLY A 125 -8.52 6.19 1.42
C GLY A 125 -7.83 6.99 0.30
N ALA A 126 -8.19 8.25 0.06
CA ALA A 126 -7.51 9.07 -0.95
C ALA A 126 -6.06 9.38 -0.53
N GLY A 127 -5.83 9.67 0.76
CA GLY A 127 -4.48 9.84 1.33
C GLY A 127 -3.70 8.53 1.47
N THR A 128 -2.40 8.57 1.81
CA THR A 128 -1.47 7.43 1.86
C THR A 128 -0.78 7.20 3.20
N THR A 129 -0.86 8.15 4.13
CA THR A 129 -0.25 8.10 5.47
C THR A 129 -0.93 9.14 6.38
N TYR A 130 -0.72 9.10 7.70
CA TYR A 130 -1.16 10.18 8.60
C TYR A 130 0.01 10.77 9.41
N PRO A 131 0.15 12.11 9.46
CA PRO A 131 -0.52 13.07 8.59
C PRO A 131 -0.07 12.87 7.13
N ASP A 132 -0.99 12.96 6.17
CA ASP A 132 -0.62 12.90 4.75
C ASP A 132 -0.21 14.29 4.26
N PRO A 133 1.08 14.52 3.90
CA PRO A 133 1.48 15.78 3.31
C PRO A 133 1.10 15.86 1.82
N LYS A 134 0.68 14.76 1.19
CA LYS A 134 0.30 14.75 -0.23
C LYS A 134 -1.14 15.23 -0.41
N PRO A 135 -1.41 16.06 -1.43
CA PRO A 135 -2.78 16.42 -1.78
C PRO A 135 -3.61 15.17 -2.03
N ALA A 136 -4.87 15.18 -1.58
CA ALA A 136 -5.80 14.12 -1.93
C ALA A 136 -5.89 14.01 -3.46
N PRO A 137 -5.74 12.81 -4.04
CA PRO A 137 -5.78 12.62 -5.49
C PRO A 137 -7.12 13.04 -6.11
N TRP A 138 -8.18 13.07 -5.30
CA TRP A 138 -9.49 13.58 -5.69
C TRP A 138 -10.05 14.47 -4.59
N ILE A 139 -10.65 15.57 -5.02
CA ILE A 139 -11.40 16.51 -4.19
C ILE A 139 -12.83 16.45 -4.71
N VAL A 140 -13.79 16.19 -3.83
CA VAL A 140 -15.19 16.19 -4.22
C VAL A 140 -15.96 17.28 -3.50
N ARG A 141 -16.83 17.91 -4.26
CA ARG A 141 -17.66 19.05 -3.87
C ARG A 141 -19.13 18.63 -3.95
N GLY A 142 -19.92 19.06 -2.98
CA GLY A 142 -21.37 18.96 -2.95
C GLY A 142 -21.99 20.22 -2.37
N GLU A 143 -23.32 20.25 -2.28
CA GLU A 143 -24.07 21.33 -1.65
C GLU A 143 -25.08 20.73 -0.66
N VAL A 144 -25.10 21.23 0.58
CA VAL A 144 -26.02 20.80 1.64
C VAL A 144 -26.69 22.03 2.23
N GLY A 145 -28.00 22.17 2.02
CA GLY A 145 -28.77 23.31 2.56
C GLY A 145 -28.26 24.69 2.09
N GLY A 146 -27.81 24.81 0.85
CA GLY A 146 -27.24 26.05 0.30
C GLY A 146 -25.77 26.28 0.65
N VAL A 147 -25.12 25.35 1.36
CA VAL A 147 -23.70 25.45 1.74
C VAL A 147 -22.87 24.50 0.87
N GLU A 148 -21.82 25.03 0.25
CA GLU A 148 -20.83 24.22 -0.47
C GLU A 148 -20.01 23.39 0.53
N VAL A 149 -20.01 22.08 0.35
CA VAL A 149 -19.26 21.13 1.17
C VAL A 149 -18.18 20.49 0.31
N VAL A 150 -16.94 20.52 0.79
CA VAL A 150 -15.80 19.83 0.17
C VAL A 150 -15.32 18.74 1.11
N THR A 151 -15.26 17.50 0.62
CA THR A 151 -14.74 16.37 1.39
C THR A 151 -13.35 16.01 0.89
N VAL A 152 -12.34 16.26 1.72
CA VAL A 152 -10.97 15.79 1.53
C VAL A 152 -10.79 14.59 2.43
N VAL A 153 -10.53 13.42 1.86
CA VAL A 153 -10.40 12.19 2.66
C VAL A 153 -8.99 11.67 2.63
N THR A 154 -8.34 11.74 3.79
CA THR A 154 -7.07 11.09 4.04
C THR A 154 -7.33 9.63 4.43
N GLU A 155 -6.39 8.75 4.11
CA GLU A 155 -6.41 7.40 4.66
C GLU A 155 -6.14 7.50 6.17
N ALA A 156 -7.00 6.89 6.99
CA ALA A 156 -6.61 6.55 8.34
C ALA A 156 -5.57 5.43 8.20
N PRO A 157 -4.30 5.61 8.62
CA PRO A 157 -3.37 4.51 8.60
C PRO A 157 -4.00 3.41 9.44
N LEU A 158 -4.13 2.22 8.86
CA LEU A 158 -4.18 1.01 9.64
C LEU A 158 -2.81 0.94 10.35
N SER A 159 -2.73 1.57 11.52
CA SER A 159 -1.72 1.22 12.51
C SER A 159 -2.02 -0.21 12.90
N TYR A 160 -1.23 -1.14 12.35
CA TYR A 160 -1.06 -2.45 12.96
C TYR A 160 -0.45 -2.29 14.35
#